data_AF-A0A0B6YNV4-F1
#
_entry.id   AF-A0A0B6YNV4-F1
#
_cell.length_a   1.000
_cell.length_b   1.000
_cell.length_c   1.000
_cell.angle_alpha   90.00
_cell.angle_beta   90.00
_cell.angle_gamma   90.00
#
_symmetry.space_group_name_H-M   'P 1'
#
loop_
_entity.id
_entity.type
_entity.pdbx_description
1 polymer ?
#
loop_
_entity_poly.entity_id
_entity_poly.type
_entity_poly.pdbx_seq_one_letter_code
_entity_poly.pdbx_strand_id
1 'polypeptide(L)'
;GGAKPACLSLHMIVKRHLPEDADGWTQDKIIEELNKIKRVRLDRECIKEIDNLELLSDAVTNLYLQSNEIRCIQNLDCLPNLQVLVLSNNKITKVEGILHLQKLLFLDISEN
;
A
#
# COMPACT_ATOMS: atom_id res chain seq x y z
N GLY A 1 -9.05 23.59 8.40
CA GLY A 1 -7.89 23.13 7.61
C GLY A 1 -8.09 21.67 7.31
N GLY A 2 -8.74 21.35 6.20
CA GLY A 2 -8.97 19.95 5.81
C GLY A 2 -7.76 19.44 5.06
N ALA A 3 -7.03 18.48 5.64
CA ALA A 3 -6.05 17.73 4.88
C ALA A 3 -6.78 17.11 3.67
N LYS A 4 -6.21 17.32 2.48
CA LYS A 4 -6.72 16.72 1.24
C LYS A 4 -6.75 15.19 1.46
N PRO A 5 -7.83 14.48 1.10
CA PRO A 5 -7.87 13.03 1.26
C PRO A 5 -6.65 12.43 0.54
N ALA A 6 -5.85 11.63 1.24
CA ALA A 6 -4.71 10.99 0.61
C ALA A 6 -5.23 9.81 -0.20
N CYS A 7 -5.15 9.88 -1.52
CA CYS A 7 -5.10 8.65 -2.31
C CYS A 7 -3.69 8.08 -2.13
N LEU A 8 -3.57 6.75 -2.07
CA LEU A 8 -2.26 6.12 -2.08
C LEU A 8 -1.50 6.61 -3.32
N SER A 9 -0.28 7.11 -3.14
CA SER A 9 0.52 7.69 -4.21
C SER A 9 1.98 7.30 -4.09
N LEU A 10 2.71 7.34 -5.20
CA LEU A 10 4.15 7.11 -5.23
C LEU A 10 4.90 8.03 -4.26
N HIS A 11 4.49 9.32 -4.19
CA HIS A 11 5.10 10.27 -3.28
C HIS A 11 5.00 9.81 -1.81
N MET A 12 3.88 9.22 -1.39
CA MET A 12 3.74 8.67 -0.05
C MET A 12 4.65 7.46 0.18
N ILE A 13 4.73 6.56 -0.79
CA ILE A 13 5.60 5.38 -0.70
C ILE A 13 7.06 5.82 -0.58
N VAL A 14 7.52 6.70 -1.48
CA VAL A 14 8.87 7.28 -1.48
C VAL A 14 9.15 7.97 -0.15
N LYS A 15 8.30 8.91 0.27
CA LYS A 15 8.48 9.65 1.54
C LYS A 15 8.57 8.74 2.77
N ARG A 16 7.91 7.58 2.75
CA ARG A 16 7.86 6.66 3.90
C ARG A 16 8.92 5.58 3.90
N HIS A 17 9.48 5.26 2.75
CA HIS A 17 10.37 4.09 2.62
C HIS A 17 11.73 4.44 2.02
N LEU A 18 11.89 5.62 1.45
CA LEU A 18 13.17 6.13 0.96
C LEU A 18 13.66 7.30 1.86
N PRO A 19 14.97 7.60 1.85
CA PRO A 19 15.53 8.67 2.65
C PRO A 19 15.05 10.06 2.20
N GLU A 20 15.19 11.07 3.07
CA GLU A 20 14.71 12.44 2.79
C GLU A 20 15.36 13.10 1.57
N ASP A 21 16.56 12.68 1.17
CA ASP A 21 17.26 13.17 -0.02
C ASP A 21 16.79 12.52 -1.33
N ALA A 22 15.82 11.59 -1.26
CA ALA A 22 15.26 10.91 -2.43
C ALA A 22 14.60 11.85 -3.44
N ASP A 23 14.21 13.06 -3.03
CA ASP A 23 13.68 14.10 -3.91
C ASP A 23 14.68 14.53 -5.00
N GLY A 24 15.99 14.34 -4.76
CA GLY A 24 17.05 14.61 -5.74
C GLY A 24 17.42 13.41 -6.61
N TRP A 25 16.80 12.25 -6.40
CA TRP A 25 17.16 11.02 -7.12
C TRP A 25 16.53 10.97 -8.51
N THR A 26 17.18 10.26 -9.42
CA THR A 26 16.60 9.94 -10.72
C THR A 26 15.46 8.94 -10.55
N GLN A 27 14.53 8.92 -11.51
CA GLN A 27 13.44 7.95 -11.53
C GLN A 27 13.94 6.51 -11.47
N ASP A 28 15.00 6.17 -12.21
CA ASP A 28 15.58 4.83 -12.20
C ASP A 28 16.11 4.42 -10.83
N LYS A 29 16.75 5.35 -10.11
CA LYS A 29 17.25 5.10 -8.75
C LYS A 29 16.09 4.90 -7.77
N ILE A 30 15.02 5.69 -7.90
CA ILE A 30 13.80 5.48 -7.09
C ILE A 30 13.24 4.09 -7.35
N ILE A 31 13.08 3.68 -8.61
CA ILE A 31 12.57 2.36 -8.98
C ILE A 31 13.48 1.24 -8.44
N GLU A 32 14.80 1.38 -8.57
CA GLU A 32 15.75 0.40 -8.06
C GLU A 32 15.62 0.19 -6.54
N GLU A 33 15.45 1.27 -5.78
CA GLU A 33 15.29 1.19 -4.32
C GLU A 33 13.90 0.68 -3.92
N LEU A 34 12.85 1.10 -4.63
CA LEU A 34 11.50 0.55 -4.42
C LEU A 34 11.46 -0.96 -4.70
N ASN A 35 12.23 -1.45 -5.68
CA ASN A 35 12.35 -2.87 -5.99
C ASN A 35 12.94 -3.71 -4.84
N LYS A 36 13.65 -3.08 -3.90
CA LYS A 36 14.24 -3.75 -2.73
C LYS A 36 13.25 -3.85 -1.57
N ILE A 37 12.11 -3.14 -1.62
CA ILE A 37 11.12 -3.11 -0.55
C ILE A 37 10.28 -4.37 -0.56
N LYS A 38 10.26 -5.07 0.59
CA LYS A 38 9.36 -6.22 0.83
C LYS A 38 8.15 -5.87 1.68
N ARG A 39 8.25 -4.81 2.48
CA ARG A 39 7.25 -4.42 3.47
C ARG A 39 6.90 -2.96 3.28
N VAL A 40 5.64 -2.70 2.93
CA VAL A 40 5.11 -1.35 2.75
C VAL A 40 4.21 -1.03 3.95
N ARG A 41 4.57 0.02 4.70
CA ARG A 41 3.82 0.54 5.83
C ARG A 41 3.25 1.91 5.51
N LEU A 42 1.94 1.96 5.40
CA LEU A 42 1.15 3.17 5.13
C LEU A 42 -0.01 3.26 6.12
N ASP A 43 0.24 2.89 7.39
CA ASP A 43 -0.73 3.05 8.46
C ASP A 43 -0.88 4.51 8.89
N ARG A 44 -2.12 4.91 9.23
CA ARG A 44 -2.46 6.27 9.71
C ARG A 44 -2.21 7.38 8.68
N GLU A 45 -2.42 7.09 7.41
CA GLU A 45 -2.22 8.03 6.30
C GLU A 45 -3.50 8.73 5.81
N CYS A 46 -4.65 8.49 6.45
CA CYS A 46 -5.95 8.96 5.99
C CYS A 46 -6.29 8.49 4.56
N ILE A 47 -5.81 7.29 4.18
CA ILE A 47 -6.06 6.71 2.86
C ILE A 47 -7.52 6.28 2.74
N LYS A 48 -8.19 6.67 1.66
CA LYS A 48 -9.60 6.28 1.39
C LYS A 48 -9.75 5.23 0.31
N GLU A 49 -8.78 5.15 -0.58
CA GLU A 49 -8.81 4.28 -1.77
C GLU A 49 -7.43 3.67 -1.97
N ILE A 50 -7.44 2.37 -2.29
CA ILE A 50 -6.25 1.62 -2.70
C ILE A 50 -6.09 1.83 -4.21
N ASP A 51 -5.00 2.48 -4.61
CA ASP A 51 -4.68 2.81 -6.00
C ASP A 51 -3.17 3.03 -6.16
N ASN A 52 -2.65 3.15 -7.39
CA ASN A 52 -1.23 3.39 -7.70
C ASN A 52 -0.24 2.36 -7.11
N LEU A 53 -0.69 1.11 -6.91
CA LEU A 53 0.15 0.04 -6.38
C LEU A 53 1.02 -0.63 -7.46
N GLU A 54 0.74 -0.41 -8.74
CA GLU A 54 1.51 -0.91 -9.88
C GLU A 54 2.94 -0.37 -9.94
N LEU A 55 3.23 0.67 -9.16
CA LEU A 55 4.57 1.24 -8.99
C LEU A 55 5.38 0.51 -7.92
N LEU A 56 4.73 -0.33 -7.11
CA LEU A 56 5.41 -1.24 -6.21
C LEU A 56 5.90 -2.46 -7.00
N SER A 57 7.06 -2.97 -6.59
CA SER A 57 7.62 -4.15 -7.22
C SER A 57 6.89 -5.42 -6.81
N ASP A 58 7.08 -6.47 -7.60
CA ASP A 58 6.65 -7.83 -7.27
C ASP A 58 7.38 -8.40 -6.03
N ALA A 59 8.39 -7.72 -5.49
CA ALA A 59 9.10 -8.12 -4.28
C ALA A 59 8.29 -7.84 -2.99
N VAL A 60 7.22 -7.03 -3.06
CA VAL A 60 6.37 -6.71 -1.90
C VAL A 60 5.59 -7.94 -1.45
N THR A 61 5.81 -8.33 -0.20
CA THR A 61 5.15 -9.47 0.45
C THR A 61 4.25 -9.06 1.61
N ASN A 62 4.42 -7.85 2.16
CA ASN A 62 3.64 -7.36 3.29
C ASN A 62 3.14 -5.94 3.04
N LEU A 63 1.83 -5.74 3.18
CA LEU A 63 1.18 -4.44 3.05
C LEU A 63 0.40 -4.12 4.34
N TYR A 64 0.78 -3.03 4.99
CA TYR A 64 0.19 -2.55 6.24
C TYR A 64 -0.54 -1.23 5.99
N LEU A 65 -1.86 -1.27 6.08
CA LEU A 65 -2.79 -0.18 5.78
C LEU A 65 -3.77 0.06 6.94
N GLN A 66 -3.47 -0.40 8.15
CA GLN A 66 -4.34 -0.22 9.30
C GLN A 66 -4.53 1.25 9.69
N SER A 67 -5.66 1.56 10.36
CA SER A 67 -5.98 2.93 10.81
C SER A 67 -6.05 3.95 9.67
N ASN A 68 -6.70 3.57 8.56
CA ASN A 68 -7.00 4.44 7.43
C ASN A 68 -8.53 4.60 7.29
N GLU A 69 -9.01 5.07 6.14
CA GLU A 69 -10.43 5.27 5.84
C GLU A 69 -10.88 4.46 4.60
N ILE A 70 -10.21 3.35 4.31
CA ILE A 70 -10.44 2.54 3.11
C ILE A 70 -11.81 1.88 3.17
N ARG A 71 -12.58 1.98 2.08
CA ARG A 71 -13.94 1.41 1.98
C ARG A 71 -14.06 0.16 1.12
N CYS A 72 -13.12 -0.03 0.20
CA CYS A 72 -13.12 -1.14 -0.73
C CYS A 72 -11.72 -1.76 -0.79
N ILE A 73 -11.63 -3.08 -0.62
CA ILE A 73 -10.45 -3.83 -1.02
C ILE A 73 -10.51 -3.99 -2.54
N GLN A 74 -9.55 -3.43 -3.26
CA GLN A 74 -9.46 -3.45 -4.73
C GLN A 74 -8.03 -3.16 -5.18
N ASN A 75 -7.74 -3.31 -6.47
CA ASN A 75 -6.47 -2.92 -7.10
C ASN A 75 -5.22 -3.60 -6.50
N LEU A 76 -5.36 -4.83 -6.00
CA LEU A 76 -4.25 -5.61 -5.42
C LEU A 76 -3.62 -6.59 -6.41
N ASP A 77 -4.10 -6.64 -7.65
CA ASP A 77 -3.69 -7.62 -8.68
C ASP A 77 -2.22 -7.46 -9.11
N CYS A 78 -1.66 -6.27 -8.91
CA CYS A 78 -0.25 -5.94 -9.16
C CYS A 78 0.71 -6.47 -8.07
N LEU A 79 0.20 -7.06 -6.99
CA LEU A 79 0.99 -7.61 -5.88
C LEU A 79 0.88 -9.15 -5.83
N PRO A 80 1.36 -9.89 -6.85
CA PRO A 80 1.16 -11.34 -6.96
C PRO A 80 1.84 -12.14 -5.85
N ASN A 81 2.79 -11.53 -5.14
CA ASN A 81 3.55 -12.14 -4.06
C ASN A 81 3.10 -11.72 -2.65
N LEU A 82 1.97 -11.00 -2.54
CA LEU A 82 1.47 -10.55 -1.25
C LEU A 82 1.12 -11.74 -0.35
N GLN A 83 1.71 -11.76 0.85
CA GLN A 83 1.52 -12.80 1.87
C GLN A 83 0.79 -12.26 3.10
N VAL A 84 0.98 -10.98 3.41
CA VAL A 84 0.39 -10.34 4.59
C VAL A 84 -0.31 -9.05 4.16
N LEU A 85 -1.60 -8.96 4.46
CA LEU A 85 -2.42 -7.76 4.26
C LEU A 85 -3.09 -7.37 5.57
N VAL A 86 -2.73 -6.20 6.10
CA VAL A 86 -3.32 -5.67 7.33
C VAL A 86 -4.13 -4.42 7.00
N LEU A 87 -5.43 -4.49 7.24
CA LEU A 87 -6.43 -3.47 6.94
C LEU A 87 -7.31 -3.18 8.16
N SER A 88 -6.89 -3.56 9.37
CA SER A 88 -7.67 -3.31 10.58
C SER A 88 -7.91 -1.82 10.85
N ASN A 89 -9.02 -1.50 11.52
CA ASN A 89 -9.41 -0.11 11.81
C ASN A 89 -9.51 0.75 10.53
N ASN A 90 -10.31 0.28 9.56
CA ASN A 90 -10.64 1.00 8.32
C ASN A 90 -12.17 1.22 8.24
N LYS A 91 -12.75 1.33 7.04
CA LYS A 91 -14.19 1.50 6.81
C LYS A 91 -14.69 0.53 5.73
N ILE A 92 -14.12 -0.67 5.65
CA ILE A 92 -14.31 -1.60 4.54
C ILE A 92 -15.75 -2.13 4.52
N THR A 93 -16.47 -1.81 3.45
CA THR A 93 -17.83 -2.31 3.19
C THR A 93 -17.90 -3.21 1.95
N LYS A 94 -16.79 -3.34 1.21
CA LYS A 94 -16.73 -4.09 -0.05
C LYS A 94 -15.35 -4.75 -0.22
N VAL A 95 -15.36 -5.97 -0.76
CA VAL A 95 -14.15 -6.76 -1.03
C VAL A 95 -14.17 -7.24 -2.47
N GLU A 96 -13.16 -6.83 -3.25
CA GLU A 96 -12.95 -7.19 -4.65
C GLU A 96 -11.47 -7.54 -4.89
N GLY A 97 -11.17 -8.24 -5.98
CA GLY A 97 -9.79 -8.55 -6.39
C GLY A 97 -9.00 -9.50 -5.46
N ILE A 98 -9.55 -9.89 -4.31
CA ILE A 98 -8.82 -10.70 -3.31
C ILE A 98 -8.48 -12.12 -3.82
N LEU A 99 -9.25 -12.62 -4.79
CA LEU A 99 -9.04 -13.94 -5.40
C LEU A 99 -7.71 -14.03 -6.17
N HIS A 100 -7.12 -12.89 -6.56
CA HIS A 100 -5.81 -12.86 -7.24
C HIS A 100 -4.65 -13.08 -6.28
N LEU A 101 -4.85 -12.91 -4.97
CA LEU A 101 -3.81 -13.01 -3.95
C LEU A 101 -3.57 -14.47 -3.52
N GLN A 102 -3.12 -15.30 -4.46
CA GLN A 102 -2.94 -16.75 -4.26
C GLN A 102 -1.92 -17.11 -3.17
N LYS A 103 -1.02 -16.18 -2.82
CA LYS A 103 0.02 -16.36 -1.80
C LYS A 103 -0.34 -15.74 -0.45
N LEU A 104 -1.56 -15.20 -0.29
CA LEU A 104 -1.97 -14.56 0.95
C LEU A 104 -2.06 -15.58 2.07
N LEU A 105 -1.28 -15.38 3.13
CA LEU A 105 -1.20 -16.22 4.32
C LEU A 105 -1.91 -15.58 5.52
N PHE A 106 -1.98 -14.25 5.54
CA PHE A 106 -2.58 -13.49 6.63
C PHE A 106 -3.38 -12.30 6.09
N LEU A 107 -4.63 -12.22 6.52
CA LEU A 107 -5.53 -11.11 6.25
C LEU A 107 -6.14 -10.64 7.58
N ASP A 108 -5.92 -9.38 7.93
CA ASP A 108 -6.58 -8.74 9.05
C ASP A 108 -7.49 -7.61 8.56
N ILE A 109 -8.79 -7.79 8.76
CA ILE A 109 -9.85 -6.80 8.47
C ILE A 109 -10.67 -6.49 9.73
N SER A 110 -10.11 -6.73 10.93
CA SER A 110 -10.79 -6.43 12.19
C SER A 110 -11.11 -4.93 12.33
N GLU A 111 -12.13 -4.59 13.11
CA GLU A 111 -12.49 -3.19 13.38
C GLU A 111 -12.81 -2.36 12.12
N ASN A 112 -13.54 -2.93 11.15
CA ASN A 112 -14.00 -2.27 9.92
C ASN A 112 -15.50 -1.97 9.89
#